data_AF-A0A060XEM6-F1
#
_entry.id   AF-A0A060XEM6-F1
#
_cell.length_a   1.000
_cell.length_b   1.000
_cell.length_c   1.000
_cell.angle_alpha   90.00
_cell.angle_beta   90.00
_cell.angle_gamma   90.00
#
_symmetry.space_group_name_H-M   'P 1'
#
loop_
_entity.id
_entity.type
_entity.pdbx_description
1 polymer ?
#
loop_
_entity_poly.entity_id
_entity_poly.type
_entity_poly.pdbx_seq_one_letter_code
_entity_poly.pdbx_strand_id
1 'polypeptide(L)'
;MVHIKGYMYKWIMQDLEKYILRGDETYAVLHRLASHGKKLFLITNSPFSFVDKGMKYMVGKDWRDLFDIVIVQADKPHFFNSCGKPFRRLDSNGDLQWDKITSLDKGQVYKQGNLFDFLRLTGWRGSKVLYFGDHLYSDLAVSHTIFTVPVTSLDTFTHSRVFLYFCYFLHCRIILKISKL
;
A
#
# COMPACT_ATOMS: atom_id res chain seq x y z
N MET A 1 14.92 -3.20 -18.96
CA MET A 1 14.67 -3.24 -17.49
C MET A 1 13.34 -3.87 -17.06
N VAL A 2 12.28 -3.89 -17.89
CA VAL A 2 11.00 -4.57 -17.55
C VAL A 2 11.17 -6.07 -17.32
N HIS A 3 12.02 -6.73 -18.11
CA HIS A 3 12.34 -8.15 -17.95
C HIS A 3 12.98 -8.47 -16.58
N ILE A 4 13.90 -7.62 -16.09
CA ILE A 4 14.62 -7.85 -14.82
C ILE A 4 13.66 -7.81 -13.63
N LYS A 5 12.73 -6.82 -13.60
CA LYS A 5 11.69 -6.77 -12.55
C LYS A 5 10.77 -8.00 -12.60
N GLY A 6 10.41 -8.46 -13.81
CA GLY A 6 9.63 -9.68 -14.00
C GLY A 6 10.31 -10.94 -13.43
N TYR A 7 11.60 -11.12 -13.69
CA TYR A 7 12.36 -12.26 -13.14
C TYR A 7 12.56 -12.15 -11.63
N MET A 8 12.81 -10.95 -11.11
CA MET A 8 12.93 -10.71 -9.67
C MET A 8 11.66 -11.14 -8.92
N TYR A 9 10.47 -10.71 -9.38
CA TYR A 9 9.22 -11.15 -8.77
C TYR A 9 9.05 -12.67 -8.85
N LYS A 10 9.37 -13.29 -9.99
CA LYS A 10 9.30 -14.76 -10.15
C LYS A 10 10.19 -15.49 -9.15
N TRP A 11 11.43 -15.07 -8.97
CA TRP A 11 12.37 -15.71 -8.04
C TRP A 11 11.94 -15.55 -6.58
N ILE A 12 11.50 -14.36 -6.19
CA ILE A 12 10.98 -14.13 -4.83
C ILE A 12 9.73 -14.98 -4.59
N MET A 13 8.83 -15.06 -5.57
CA MET A 13 7.59 -15.85 -5.45
C MET A 13 7.84 -17.36 -5.39
N GLN A 14 9.01 -17.86 -5.79
CA GLN A 14 9.34 -19.30 -5.70
C GLN A 14 9.71 -19.73 -4.28
N ASP A 15 10.29 -18.84 -3.47
CA ASP A 15 10.79 -19.15 -2.14
C ASP A 15 10.50 -18.00 -1.16
N LEU A 16 9.21 -17.82 -0.85
CA LEU A 16 8.77 -16.73 0.02
C LEU A 16 9.29 -16.88 1.45
N GLU A 17 9.46 -18.11 1.94
CA GLU A 17 9.98 -18.40 3.29
C GLU A 17 11.38 -17.84 3.49
N LYS A 18 12.25 -17.95 2.47
CA LYS A 18 13.61 -17.42 2.52
C LYS A 18 13.69 -15.91 2.59
N TYR A 19 12.71 -15.20 2.02
CA TYR A 19 12.73 -13.73 1.91
C TYR A 19 11.78 -13.04 2.90
N ILE A 20 10.79 -13.75 3.44
CA ILE A 20 9.80 -13.25 4.40
C ILE A 20 10.02 -13.92 5.76
N LEU A 21 10.86 -13.29 6.55
CA LEU A 21 11.02 -13.61 7.96
C LEU A 21 10.01 -12.75 8.72
N ARG A 22 8.93 -13.34 9.30
CA ARG A 22 7.92 -12.73 10.22
C ARG A 22 6.55 -12.33 9.61
N GLY A 23 5.78 -13.31 9.13
CA GLY A 23 4.37 -13.11 8.79
C GLY A 23 3.51 -12.72 10.01
N ASP A 24 3.60 -13.49 11.10
CA ASP A 24 2.71 -13.33 12.27
C ASP A 24 2.76 -11.94 12.93
N GLU A 25 3.96 -11.34 13.02
CA GLU A 25 4.13 -9.98 13.55
C GLU A 25 3.43 -8.94 12.65
N THR A 26 3.45 -9.15 11.32
CA THR A 26 2.82 -8.26 10.34
C THR A 26 1.30 -8.26 10.47
N TYR A 27 0.69 -9.45 10.56
CA TYR A 27 -0.74 -9.57 10.77
C TYR A 27 -1.18 -8.85 12.05
N ALA A 28 -0.50 -9.08 13.16
CA ALA A 28 -0.85 -8.50 14.46
C ALA A 28 -0.88 -6.96 14.43
N VAL A 29 0.12 -6.34 13.77
CA VAL A 29 0.20 -4.87 13.66
C VAL A 29 -0.93 -4.31 12.79
N LEU A 30 -1.15 -4.87 11.60
CA LEU A 30 -2.20 -4.40 10.69
C LEU A 30 -3.59 -4.59 11.29
N HIS A 31 -3.83 -5.76 11.88
CA HIS A 31 -5.08 -6.07 12.56
C HIS A 31 -5.34 -5.11 13.73
N ARG A 32 -4.33 -4.82 14.56
CA ARG A 32 -4.46 -3.84 15.66
C ARG A 32 -4.82 -2.46 15.14
N LEU A 33 -4.19 -1.98 14.08
CA LEU A 33 -4.51 -0.67 13.51
C LEU A 33 -5.94 -0.62 12.99
N ALA A 34 -6.34 -1.62 12.21
CA ALA A 34 -7.69 -1.73 11.67
C ALA A 34 -8.75 -1.82 12.79
N SER A 35 -8.50 -2.61 13.83
CA SER A 35 -9.43 -2.78 14.96
C SER A 35 -9.59 -1.52 15.81
N HIS A 36 -8.59 -0.63 15.82
CA HIS A 36 -8.65 0.67 16.48
C HIS A 36 -9.19 1.79 15.56
N GLY A 37 -9.92 1.41 14.49
CA GLY A 37 -10.59 2.34 13.59
C GLY A 37 -9.66 3.14 12.67
N LYS A 38 -8.39 2.74 12.55
CA LYS A 38 -7.46 3.37 11.60
C LYS A 38 -7.78 2.87 10.19
N LYS A 39 -7.72 3.80 9.22
CA LYS A 39 -7.96 3.46 7.82
C LYS A 39 -6.63 3.10 7.16
N LEU A 40 -6.55 1.93 6.54
CA LEU A 40 -5.31 1.41 5.95
C LEU A 40 -5.37 1.50 4.43
N PHE A 41 -4.35 2.10 3.82
CA PHE A 41 -4.22 2.21 2.37
C PHE A 41 -2.89 1.62 1.93
N LEU A 42 -2.92 0.77 0.91
CA LEU A 42 -1.71 0.16 0.33
C LEU A 42 -1.43 0.78 -1.03
N ILE A 43 -0.27 1.40 -1.25
CA ILE A 43 0.09 2.00 -2.54
C ILE A 43 1.46 1.50 -3.01
N THR A 44 1.47 0.74 -4.11
CA THR A 44 2.66 0.03 -4.58
C THR A 44 2.88 0.10 -6.08
N ASN A 45 4.14 0.05 -6.52
CA ASN A 45 4.50 -0.08 -7.93
C ASN A 45 4.48 -1.55 -8.38
N SER A 46 4.38 -2.49 -7.44
CA SER A 46 4.35 -3.91 -7.72
C SER A 46 3.03 -4.34 -8.38
N PRO A 47 3.06 -5.39 -9.22
CA PRO A 47 1.85 -5.96 -9.81
C PRO A 47 1.00 -6.69 -8.77
N PHE A 48 -0.30 -6.79 -9.03
CA PHE A 48 -1.25 -7.41 -8.10
C PHE A 48 -0.90 -8.85 -7.74
N SER A 49 -0.50 -9.68 -8.71
CA SER A 49 -0.16 -11.08 -8.45
C SER A 49 0.97 -11.26 -7.42
N PHE A 50 1.95 -10.36 -7.44
CA PHE A 50 3.03 -10.35 -6.45
C PHE A 50 2.52 -9.91 -5.07
N VAL A 51 1.73 -8.84 -5.04
CA VAL A 51 1.14 -8.29 -3.81
C VAL A 51 0.23 -9.32 -3.15
N ASP A 52 -0.71 -9.89 -3.90
CA ASP A 52 -1.67 -10.86 -3.40
C ASP A 52 -0.98 -12.10 -2.84
N LYS A 53 0.04 -12.63 -3.53
CA LYS A 53 0.80 -13.79 -3.04
C LYS A 53 1.58 -13.46 -1.76
N GLY A 54 2.29 -12.33 -1.73
CA GLY A 54 3.03 -11.89 -0.56
C GLY A 54 2.13 -11.61 0.65
N MET A 55 1.01 -10.94 0.43
CA MET A 55 0.04 -10.63 1.49
C MET A 55 -0.67 -11.87 2.02
N LYS A 56 -1.03 -12.82 1.15
CA LYS A 56 -1.59 -14.11 1.57
C LYS A 56 -0.64 -14.89 2.46
N TYR A 57 0.66 -14.82 2.18
CA TYR A 57 1.69 -15.44 3.00
C TYR A 57 1.91 -14.71 4.33
N MET A 58 2.02 -13.37 4.32
CA MET A 58 2.33 -12.58 5.52
C MET A 58 1.14 -12.38 6.46
N VAL A 59 -0.05 -12.23 5.91
CA VAL A 59 -1.24 -11.74 6.64
C VAL A 59 -2.36 -12.77 6.63
N GLY A 60 -2.49 -13.53 5.54
CA GLY A 60 -3.53 -14.55 5.38
C GLY A 60 -4.45 -14.30 4.19
N LYS A 61 -5.37 -15.24 3.94
CA LYS A 61 -6.23 -15.24 2.74
C LYS A 61 -7.09 -13.98 2.61
N ASP A 62 -7.56 -13.46 3.74
CA ASP A 62 -8.51 -12.34 3.83
C ASP A 62 -7.80 -10.99 4.08
N TRP A 63 -6.52 -10.89 3.74
CA TRP A 63 -5.71 -9.69 3.98
C TRP A 63 -6.34 -8.40 3.46
N ARG A 64 -7.16 -8.48 2.39
CA ARG A 64 -7.83 -7.33 1.76
C ARG A 64 -8.81 -6.64 2.71
N ASP A 65 -9.38 -7.38 3.66
CA ASP A 65 -10.37 -6.86 4.61
C ASP A 65 -9.77 -5.87 5.62
N LEU A 66 -8.45 -5.93 5.79
CA LEU A 66 -7.71 -4.97 6.62
C LEU A 66 -7.56 -3.61 5.91
N PHE A 67 -7.58 -3.58 4.58
CA PHE A 67 -7.30 -2.37 3.80
C PHE A 67 -8.58 -1.72 3.27
N ASP A 68 -8.70 -0.42 3.49
CA ASP A 68 -9.76 0.38 2.91
C ASP A 68 -9.54 0.59 1.41
N ILE A 69 -8.29 0.72 0.95
CA ILE A 69 -7.99 0.80 -0.49
C ILE A 69 -6.63 0.14 -0.76
N VAL A 70 -6.58 -0.65 -1.83
CA VAL A 70 -5.34 -1.19 -2.37
C VAL A 70 -5.11 -0.61 -3.76
N ILE A 71 -3.94 -0.02 -3.98
CA ILE A 71 -3.51 0.56 -5.26
C ILE A 71 -2.20 -0.10 -5.69
N VAL A 72 -2.26 -0.85 -6.79
CA VAL A 72 -1.12 -1.55 -7.41
C VAL A 72 -0.65 -0.85 -8.67
N GLN A 73 0.60 -1.09 -9.07
CA GLN A 73 1.24 -0.42 -10.21
C GLN A 73 0.96 1.09 -10.25
N ALA A 74 1.06 1.74 -9.08
CA ALA A 74 0.70 3.13 -8.85
C ALA A 74 1.55 4.12 -9.66
N ASP A 75 2.71 3.70 -10.16
CA ASP A 75 3.66 4.53 -10.91
C ASP A 75 4.26 5.67 -10.09
N LYS A 76 4.60 5.40 -8.82
CA LYS A 76 5.34 6.31 -7.96
C LYS A 76 6.71 6.63 -8.58
N PRO A 77 7.19 7.89 -8.54
CA PRO A 77 6.61 9.02 -7.80
C PRO A 77 5.50 9.78 -8.55
N HIS A 78 5.17 9.42 -9.79
CA HIS A 78 4.19 10.15 -10.61
C HIS A 78 2.79 10.12 -10.00
N PHE A 79 2.43 9.06 -9.26
CA PHE A 79 1.21 9.02 -8.46
C PHE A 79 1.04 10.28 -7.58
N PHE A 80 2.13 10.75 -6.96
CA PHE A 80 2.11 11.89 -6.04
C PHE A 80 2.33 13.23 -6.76
N ASN A 81 3.14 13.23 -7.82
CA ASN A 81 3.64 14.45 -8.45
C ASN A 81 2.91 14.82 -9.76
N SER A 82 2.05 13.96 -10.29
CA SER A 82 1.39 14.16 -11.58
C SER A 82 -0.10 13.83 -11.51
N CYS A 83 -0.92 14.67 -12.14
CA CYS A 83 -2.31 14.34 -12.47
C CYS A 83 -2.35 13.82 -13.90
N GLY A 84 -2.57 12.52 -14.11
CA GLY A 84 -2.66 12.03 -15.49
C GLY A 84 -3.20 10.62 -15.68
N LYS A 85 -2.96 9.70 -14.73
CA LYS A 85 -3.47 8.34 -14.84
C LYS A 85 -4.75 8.17 -14.02
N PRO A 86 -5.89 7.79 -14.64
CA PRO A 86 -7.10 7.49 -13.89
C PRO A 86 -6.94 6.15 -13.14
N PHE A 87 -7.73 5.96 -12.08
CA PHE A 87 -7.88 4.66 -11.45
C PHE A 87 -8.57 3.67 -12.38
N ARG A 88 -8.17 2.41 -12.31
CA ARG A 88 -8.85 1.28 -12.94
C ARG A 88 -9.09 0.20 -11.90
N ARG A 89 -10.29 -0.37 -11.82
CA ARG A 89 -10.60 -1.46 -10.88
C ARG A 89 -10.05 -2.78 -11.43
N LEU A 90 -9.53 -3.61 -10.54
CA LEU A 90 -9.17 -4.99 -10.85
C LEU A 90 -10.24 -5.93 -10.28
N ASP A 91 -10.54 -6.99 -11.01
CA ASP A 91 -11.34 -8.09 -10.49
C ASP A 91 -10.53 -8.98 -9.52
N SER A 92 -11.13 -10.08 -9.06
CA SER A 92 -10.47 -11.04 -8.16
C SER A 92 -9.26 -11.73 -8.78
N ASN A 93 -9.23 -11.85 -10.11
CA ASN A 93 -8.16 -12.49 -10.90
C ASN A 93 -7.02 -11.52 -11.22
N GLY A 94 -7.25 -10.21 -11.05
CA GLY A 94 -6.30 -9.15 -11.37
C GLY A 94 -6.50 -8.54 -12.74
N ASP A 95 -7.60 -8.85 -13.42
CA ASP A 95 -7.94 -8.33 -14.74
C ASP A 95 -8.64 -6.98 -14.64
N LEU A 96 -8.46 -6.14 -15.67
CA LEU A 96 -9.00 -4.79 -15.68
C LEU A 96 -10.51 -4.80 -15.91
N GLN A 97 -11.22 -4.13 -15.02
CA GLN A 97 -12.61 -3.73 -15.26
C GLN A 97 -12.63 -2.36 -15.94
N TRP A 98 -13.54 -2.20 -16.90
CA TRP A 98 -13.64 -1.01 -17.75
C TRP A 98 -14.60 0.06 -17.21
N ASP A 99 -15.19 -0.18 -16.05
CA ASP A 99 -16.12 0.76 -15.42
C ASP A 99 -15.41 2.05 -14.99
N LYS A 100 -16.14 3.16 -15.15
CA LYS A 100 -15.67 4.45 -14.67
C LYS A 100 -15.63 4.43 -13.14
N ILE A 101 -14.49 4.78 -12.57
CA ILE A 101 -14.32 4.86 -11.12
C ILE A 101 -14.94 6.15 -10.58
N THR A 102 -16.01 6.00 -9.79
CA THR A 102 -16.71 7.10 -9.09
C THR A 102 -16.49 7.08 -7.58
N SER A 103 -16.08 5.93 -7.02
CA SER A 103 -15.70 5.75 -5.62
C SER A 103 -14.55 4.74 -5.46
N LEU A 104 -13.83 4.84 -4.33
CA LEU A 104 -12.85 3.85 -3.91
C LEU A 104 -13.42 3.05 -2.74
N ASP A 105 -13.71 1.78 -2.98
CA ASP A 105 -14.49 0.93 -2.07
C ASP A 105 -13.57 -0.05 -1.31
N LYS A 106 -13.94 -0.33 -0.05
CA LYS A 106 -13.19 -1.24 0.82
C LYS A 106 -13.08 -2.64 0.22
N GLY A 107 -11.90 -3.25 0.37
CA GLY A 107 -11.59 -4.59 -0.16
C GLY A 107 -11.37 -4.65 -1.67
N GLN A 108 -11.60 -3.55 -2.41
CA GLN A 108 -11.34 -3.48 -3.83
C GLN A 108 -9.88 -3.13 -4.12
N VAL A 109 -9.42 -3.59 -5.28
CA VAL A 109 -8.06 -3.36 -5.76
C VAL A 109 -8.12 -2.47 -6.99
N TYR A 110 -7.29 -1.45 -6.99
CA TYR A 110 -7.18 -0.48 -8.05
C TYR A 110 -5.78 -0.49 -8.65
N LYS A 111 -5.68 -0.17 -9.93
CA LYS A 111 -4.45 0.02 -10.66
C LYS A 111 -4.27 1.49 -11.01
N GLN A 112 -3.03 1.98 -10.95
CA GLN A 112 -2.68 3.38 -11.29
C GLN A 112 -3.42 4.40 -10.40
N GLY A 113 -3.90 5.50 -10.98
CA GLY A 113 -4.44 6.64 -10.25
C GLY A 113 -3.43 7.74 -9.98
N ASN A 114 -3.86 8.73 -9.20
CA ASN A 114 -3.06 9.86 -8.76
C ASN A 114 -3.59 10.38 -7.40
N LEU A 115 -2.74 11.12 -6.68
CA LEU A 115 -3.05 11.62 -5.35
C LEU A 115 -4.26 12.57 -5.34
N PHE A 116 -4.42 13.41 -6.38
CA PHE A 116 -5.54 14.34 -6.45
C PHE A 116 -6.88 13.60 -6.52
N ASP A 117 -7.01 12.64 -7.44
CA ASP A 117 -8.21 11.81 -7.55
C ASP A 117 -8.40 10.95 -6.30
N PHE A 118 -7.33 10.44 -5.69
CA PHE A 118 -7.40 9.68 -4.45
C PHE A 118 -8.05 10.50 -3.33
N LEU A 119 -7.56 11.72 -3.08
CA LEU A 119 -8.12 12.61 -2.07
C LEU A 119 -9.56 13.02 -2.40
N ARG A 120 -9.86 13.29 -3.67
CA ARG A 120 -11.21 13.65 -4.13
C ARG A 120 -12.20 12.49 -3.92
N LEU A 121 -11.87 11.29 -4.38
CA LEU A 121 -12.74 10.12 -4.34
C LEU A 121 -12.92 9.57 -2.91
N THR A 122 -11.93 9.75 -2.04
CA THR A 122 -12.04 9.38 -0.62
C THR A 122 -12.71 10.46 0.24
N GLY A 123 -12.91 11.67 -0.31
CA GLY A 123 -13.36 12.83 0.46
C GLY A 123 -12.36 13.25 1.55
N TRP A 124 -11.11 12.77 1.47
CA TRP A 124 -10.14 12.95 2.55
C TRP A 124 -9.54 14.36 2.52
N ARG A 125 -9.82 15.15 3.57
CA ARG A 125 -9.24 16.47 3.80
C ARG A 125 -8.63 16.57 5.20
N GLY A 126 -7.49 17.26 5.33
CA GLY A 126 -6.99 17.81 6.61
C GLY A 126 -6.71 16.83 7.77
N SER A 127 -6.45 15.55 7.53
CA SER A 127 -6.14 14.59 8.62
C SER A 127 -4.67 14.16 8.63
N LYS A 128 -4.17 13.82 9.83
CA LYS A 128 -2.83 13.26 10.01
C LYS A 128 -2.74 11.89 9.33
N VAL A 129 -2.23 11.90 8.12
CA VAL A 129 -1.75 10.71 7.42
C VAL A 129 -0.46 10.28 8.11
N LEU A 130 -0.15 9.00 8.07
CA LEU A 130 1.14 8.46 8.46
C LEU A 130 1.60 7.55 7.32
N TYR A 131 2.66 7.97 6.65
CA TYR A 131 3.24 7.27 5.52
C TYR A 131 4.44 6.42 5.92
N PHE A 132 4.47 5.17 5.48
CA PHE A 132 5.62 4.26 5.58
C PHE A 132 6.16 3.95 4.19
N GLY A 133 7.41 4.34 3.94
CA GLY A 133 8.09 4.10 2.66
C GLY A 133 9.60 4.35 2.74
N ASP A 134 10.29 3.85 1.73
CA ASP A 134 11.74 3.83 1.56
C ASP A 134 12.34 5.19 1.17
N HIS A 135 11.60 6.02 0.43
CA HIS A 135 12.04 7.37 0.05
C HIS A 135 11.10 8.44 0.60
N LEU A 136 11.52 9.07 1.70
CA LEU A 136 10.79 10.10 2.43
C LEU A 136 10.77 11.46 1.68
N TYR A 137 11.84 11.75 0.92
CA TYR A 137 12.11 13.07 0.34
C TYR A 137 11.66 13.26 -1.12
N SER A 138 11.66 12.21 -1.95
CA SER A 138 11.28 12.32 -3.37
C SER A 138 9.77 12.25 -3.63
N ASP A 139 9.00 11.76 -2.66
CA ASP A 139 7.59 11.41 -2.85
C ASP A 139 6.60 12.37 -2.19
N LEU A 140 7.02 13.18 -1.22
CA LEU A 140 6.11 13.99 -0.40
C LEU A 140 6.51 15.46 -0.25
N ALA A 141 7.55 15.92 -0.95
CA ALA A 141 7.98 17.32 -0.93
C ALA A 141 6.92 18.33 -1.43
N VAL A 142 5.75 17.87 -1.90
CA VAL A 142 4.74 18.70 -2.60
C VAL A 142 3.40 18.79 -1.85
N SER A 143 3.15 18.00 -0.80
CA SER A 143 1.83 18.00 -0.14
C SER A 143 1.88 18.38 1.33
N HIS A 144 1.57 19.65 1.63
CA HIS A 144 1.29 20.15 3.00
C HIS A 144 0.13 19.43 3.72
N THR A 145 -0.53 18.47 3.05
CA THR A 145 -1.70 17.74 3.58
C THR A 145 -1.30 16.41 4.24
N ILE A 146 -0.12 15.87 3.97
CA ILE A 146 0.33 14.55 4.46
C ILE A 146 1.48 14.76 5.45
N PHE A 147 1.22 14.51 6.73
CA PHE A 147 2.29 14.43 7.72
C PHE A 147 3.05 13.11 7.53
N THR A 148 4.37 13.17 7.45
CA THR A 148 5.22 11.98 7.45
C THR A 148 5.74 11.75 8.85
N VAL A 149 5.65 10.51 9.34
CA VAL A 149 6.31 10.13 10.59
C VAL A 149 7.33 9.07 10.17
N PRO A 150 8.64 9.34 10.31
CA PRO A 150 9.65 8.37 9.91
C PRO A 150 9.44 7.07 10.68
N VAL A 151 9.70 5.93 10.05
CA VAL A 151 9.43 4.61 10.64
C VAL A 151 10.11 4.41 12.00
N THR A 152 11.22 5.14 12.22
CA THR A 152 11.98 5.23 13.48
C THR A 152 11.25 5.88 14.65
N SER A 153 10.11 6.53 14.42
CA SER A 153 9.31 7.25 15.44
C SER A 153 7.99 6.55 15.80
N LEU A 154 7.80 5.32 15.32
CA LEU A 154 6.77 4.43 15.87
C LEU A 154 7.17 4.03 17.31
N ASP A 155 6.21 4.11 18.24
CA ASP A 155 6.38 3.96 19.70
C ASP A 155 6.99 2.62 20.18
N THR A 156 7.36 1.71 19.29
CA THR A 156 7.95 0.42 19.68
C THR A 156 8.79 -0.17 18.56
N PHE A 157 9.99 -0.65 18.91
CA PHE A 157 10.97 -1.26 18.01
C PHE A 157 10.38 -2.36 17.10
N THR A 158 9.40 -3.13 17.60
CA THR A 158 8.67 -4.15 16.84
C THR A 158 7.86 -3.56 15.69
N HIS A 159 7.12 -2.46 15.92
CA HIS A 159 6.36 -1.81 14.87
C HIS A 159 7.29 -1.25 13.79
N SER A 160 8.37 -0.55 14.17
CA SER A 160 9.33 -0.01 13.22
C SER A 160 9.95 -1.08 12.33
N ARG A 161 10.32 -2.24 12.90
CA ARG A 161 10.88 -3.37 12.15
C ARG A 161 9.85 -4.01 11.23
N VAL A 162 8.65 -4.30 11.71
CA VAL A 162 7.56 -4.87 10.89
C VAL A 162 7.26 -3.98 9.68
N PHE A 163 7.15 -2.66 9.88
CA PHE A 163 6.91 -1.73 8.78
C PHE A 163 8.09 -1.63 7.81
N LEU A 164 9.34 -1.63 8.30
CA LEU A 164 10.53 -1.67 7.44
C LEU A 164 10.57 -2.95 6.60
N TYR A 165 10.33 -4.12 7.20
CA TYR A 165 10.27 -5.41 6.49
C TYR A 165 9.15 -5.45 5.45
N PHE A 166 7.94 -4.99 5.83
CA PHE A 166 6.80 -4.94 4.93
C PHE A 166 7.03 -4.02 3.72
N CYS A 167 7.63 -2.84 3.96
CA CYS A 167 7.96 -1.90 2.88
C CYS A 167 9.09 -2.42 1.99
N TYR A 168 10.10 -3.06 2.57
CA TYR A 168 11.25 -3.62 1.85
C TYR A 168 10.86 -4.83 0.99
N PHE A 169 10.07 -5.75 1.52
CA PHE A 169 9.73 -7.00 0.84
C PHE A 169 8.77 -6.81 -0.34
N LEU A 170 7.73 -6.01 -0.17
CA LEU A 170 6.73 -5.84 -1.22
C LEU A 170 7.07 -4.74 -2.24
N HIS A 171 8.13 -3.97 -2.02
CA HIS A 171 8.29 -2.61 -2.57
C HIS A 171 7.01 -1.76 -2.39
N CYS A 172 6.22 -2.12 -1.36
CA CYS A 172 4.97 -1.47 -1.03
C CYS A 172 5.25 -0.27 -0.15
N ARG A 173 4.36 0.71 -0.24
CA ARG A 173 4.33 1.81 0.71
C ARG A 173 2.96 1.80 1.34
N ILE A 174 2.91 1.74 2.66
CA ILE A 174 1.66 1.77 3.40
C ILE A 174 1.38 3.22 3.75
N ILE A 175 0.20 3.69 3.38
CA ILE A 175 -0.32 4.98 3.84
C ILE A 175 -1.37 4.66 4.91
N LEU A 176 -1.09 4.98 6.15
CA LEU A 176 -2.06 4.93 7.24
C LEU A 176 -2.78 6.27 7.33
N LYS A 177 -4.09 6.25 7.54
CA LYS A 177 -4.79 7.41 8.07
C LYS A 177 -4.97 7.22 9.56
N ILE A 178 -4.40 8.14 10.32
CA ILE A 178 -4.71 8.26 11.75
C ILE A 178 -5.92 9.17 11.85
N SER A 179 -7.12 8.60 11.87
CA SER A 179 -8.26 9.35 12.40
C SER A 179 -8.11 9.42 13.92
N LYS A 180 -8.22 10.62 14.50
CA LYS A 180 -8.84 10.74 15.82
C LYS A 180 -10.36 10.63 15.63
N LEU A 181 -11.04 10.09 16.64
CA LEU A 181 -12.45 10.41 16.88
C LEU A 181 -12.61 11.93 16.94
#